data_AF-A0A7Z9H3H5-F1
#
_entry.id   AF-A0A7Z9H3H5-F1
#
_cell.length_a   1.000
_cell.length_b   1.000
_cell.length_c   1.000
_cell.angle_alpha   90.00
_cell.angle_beta   90.00
_cell.angle_gamma   90.00
#
_symmetry.space_group_name_H-M   'P 1'
#
loop_
_entity.id
_entity.type
_entity.pdbx_description
1 polymer ?
#
loop_
_entity_poly.entity_id
_entity_poly.type
_entity_poly.pdbx_seq_one_letter_code
_entity_poly.pdbx_strand_id
1 'polypeptide(L)'
;MRGERLMSFRIHLLLALCTIVGAGGISLDAQQGNCFISRLHTVSFDDNIIRELELPGLVEVSTFEIILPGQDINGVRGLAIQPSTGHLFTLCFLASNPNNTPFLMEIDLLNASALIVGPAVLDFVDLAFDLDGTLYGVTSTDTATNLAQFCELSLITGGPSPICDFPGGDGGESIGFKESDQRLYHAAGTSDVRFERENPTGTSACSTINIDISGTPLADGRVDAICDWPSEDLFLWKKEGSGSNFFTVSSTGGVESLGSLDHPANGLAVVVIATPCPPSDLFLRGDANGDLGVNIADAVFLLNSLFVPGSPEVPCSDGGDVNDDGGLNIADAVYLLNALFVPGSSPIPDPNPECGEDPTADGLDCATPPACP
;
A
#
# COMPACT_ATOMS: atom_id res chain seq x y z
N MET A 1 19.70 14.61 13.36
CA MET A 1 18.37 15.09 13.78
C MET A 1 17.30 15.03 12.67
N ARG A 2 17.47 14.20 11.62
CA ARG A 2 16.51 14.06 10.50
C ARG A 2 15.98 12.63 10.29
N GLY A 3 16.59 11.62 10.92
CA GLY A 3 16.14 10.22 10.89
C GLY A 3 15.15 9.83 11.99
N GLU A 4 15.03 10.62 13.06
CA GLU A 4 14.13 10.31 14.19
C GLU A 4 12.66 10.69 13.92
N ARG A 5 12.40 11.54 12.92
CA ARG A 5 11.02 11.90 12.53
C ARG A 5 10.29 10.83 11.72
N LEU A 6 11.02 10.00 10.96
CA LEU A 6 10.46 8.84 10.24
C LEU A 6 10.01 7.72 11.20
N MET A 7 10.70 7.55 12.34
CA MET A 7 10.30 6.61 13.39
C MET A 7 9.07 7.10 14.19
N SER A 8 8.92 8.42 14.36
CA SER A 8 7.81 9.01 15.12
C SER A 8 6.44 8.85 14.46
N PHE A 9 6.40 8.60 13.15
CA PHE A 9 5.18 8.49 12.35
C PHE A 9 4.56 7.09 12.41
N ARG A 10 5.38 6.04 12.48
CA ARG A 10 4.94 4.64 12.65
C ARG A 10 4.30 4.35 14.02
N ILE A 11 4.42 5.26 14.98
CA ILE A 11 3.96 5.10 16.37
C ILE A 11 2.60 5.77 16.62
N HIS A 12 2.14 6.71 15.79
CA HIS A 12 0.90 7.45 16.08
C HIS A 12 -0.40 6.73 15.65
N LEU A 13 -0.33 5.78 14.72
CA LEU A 13 -1.48 4.89 14.42
C LEU A 13 -1.70 3.82 15.51
N LEU A 14 -0.69 3.56 16.35
CA LEU A 14 -0.75 2.60 17.47
C LEU A 14 -1.67 3.06 18.62
N LEU A 15 -1.99 4.37 18.71
CA LEU A 15 -2.75 4.92 19.84
C LEU A 15 -4.28 4.85 19.69
N ALA A 16 -4.81 4.49 18.52
CA ALA A 16 -6.26 4.40 18.30
C ALA A 16 -6.84 2.98 18.40
N LEU A 17 -6.01 1.93 18.43
CA LEU A 17 -6.46 0.52 18.47
C LEU A 17 -6.09 -0.24 19.74
N CYS A 18 -5.43 0.39 20.71
CA CYS A 18 -5.06 -0.26 21.97
C CYS A 18 -5.95 0.21 23.14
N THR A 19 -7.23 -0.15 23.10
CA THR A 19 -8.06 -0.20 24.31
C THR A 19 -8.85 -1.49 24.33
N ILE A 20 -8.71 -2.24 25.44
CA ILE A 20 -9.28 -3.57 25.78
C ILE A 20 -8.28 -4.69 25.37
N VAL A 21 -7.37 -5.22 26.22
CA VAL A 21 -7.47 -5.84 27.56
C VAL A 21 -6.07 -5.77 28.22
N GLY A 22 -5.86 -5.16 29.38
CA GLY A 22 -5.87 -5.85 30.68
C GLY A 22 -4.52 -5.71 31.40
N ALA A 23 -4.54 -5.16 32.62
CA ALA A 23 -3.37 -4.87 33.42
C ALA A 23 -2.58 -6.13 33.84
N GLY A 24 -1.28 -6.14 33.60
CA GLY A 24 -0.31 -7.09 34.15
C GLY A 24 1.10 -6.71 33.71
N GLY A 25 1.96 -6.31 34.65
CA GLY A 25 3.34 -5.94 34.33
C GLY A 25 4.12 -7.14 33.83
N ILE A 26 4.71 -7.01 32.64
CA ILE A 26 5.68 -7.97 32.09
C ILE A 26 6.78 -7.16 31.38
N SER A 27 8.00 -7.63 31.57
CA SER A 27 9.28 -7.11 31.08
C SER A 27 9.23 -6.68 29.61
N LEU A 28 9.79 -5.50 29.32
CA LEU A 28 10.26 -5.14 27.98
C LEU A 28 11.42 -6.08 27.65
N ASP A 29 11.16 -7.10 26.85
CA ASP A 29 12.20 -7.72 26.03
C ASP A 29 12.05 -7.24 24.58
N ALA A 30 13.18 -7.06 23.92
CA ALA A 30 13.30 -6.26 22.72
C ALA A 30 12.98 -7.07 21.44
N GLN A 31 12.43 -6.34 20.44
CA GLN A 31 12.42 -6.65 19.00
C GLN A 31 11.44 -7.74 18.50
N GLN A 32 10.16 -7.39 18.39
CA GLN A 32 9.35 -7.88 17.26
C GLN A 32 9.45 -6.84 16.13
N GLY A 33 9.91 -7.27 14.96
CA GLY A 33 9.86 -6.44 13.75
C GLY A 33 8.41 -6.08 13.44
N ASN A 34 8.13 -4.81 13.16
CA ASN A 34 6.83 -4.43 12.62
C ASN A 34 6.79 -4.85 11.15
N CYS A 35 5.81 -5.64 10.75
CA CYS A 35 5.47 -5.83 9.35
C CYS A 35 4.55 -4.70 8.90
N PHE A 36 4.58 -4.43 7.60
CA PHE A 36 3.72 -3.41 7.01
C PHE A 36 2.81 -4.07 5.99
N ILE A 37 1.51 -3.85 6.14
CA ILE A 37 0.54 -4.20 5.12
C ILE A 37 0.08 -2.91 4.43
N SER A 38 -0.18 -3.00 3.14
CA SER A 38 -0.76 -1.91 2.36
C SER A 38 -2.23 -2.18 2.10
N ARG A 39 -3.06 -1.18 2.37
CA ARG A 39 -4.49 -1.18 2.08
C ARG A 39 -4.80 -0.05 1.12
N LEU A 40 -5.41 -0.39 -0.01
CA LEU A 40 -5.90 0.59 -0.97
C LEU A 40 -7.31 1.00 -0.57
N HIS A 41 -7.53 2.30 -0.43
CA HIS A 41 -8.87 2.86 -0.34
C HIS A 41 -9.27 3.46 -1.69
N THR A 42 -10.49 3.18 -2.12
CA THR A 42 -11.06 3.72 -3.36
C THR A 42 -12.40 4.38 -3.09
N VAL A 43 -12.70 5.40 -3.90
CA VAL A 43 -14.00 6.07 -3.96
C VAL A 43 -14.45 6.17 -5.41
N SER A 44 -15.77 6.20 -5.64
CA SER A 44 -16.38 6.29 -6.97
C SER A 44 -17.31 7.48 -7.08
N PHE A 45 -17.36 8.09 -8.26
CA PHE A 45 -18.32 9.15 -8.54
C PHE A 45 -19.76 8.63 -8.60
N ASP A 46 -19.94 7.31 -8.74
CA ASP A 46 -21.26 6.68 -8.90
C ASP A 46 -21.96 6.37 -7.56
N ASP A 47 -21.26 6.51 -6.43
CA ASP A 47 -21.79 6.21 -5.10
C ASP A 47 -21.13 7.06 -4.00
N ASN A 48 -21.52 6.79 -2.75
CA ASN A 48 -20.99 7.40 -1.54
C ASN A 48 -20.22 6.39 -0.68
N ILE A 49 -19.56 5.40 -1.29
CA ILE A 49 -18.90 4.30 -0.58
C ILE A 49 -17.38 4.40 -0.69
N ILE A 50 -16.70 4.28 0.46
CA ILE A 50 -15.26 4.00 0.52
C ILE A 50 -15.09 2.49 0.58
N ARG A 51 -14.23 1.95 -0.27
CA ARG A 51 -13.89 0.52 -0.30
C ARG A 51 -12.44 0.34 0.08
N GLU A 52 -12.17 -0.61 0.97
CA GLU A 52 -10.82 -1.02 1.33
C GLU A 52 -10.48 -2.31 0.60
N LEU A 53 -9.32 -2.34 -0.06
CA LEU A 53 -8.83 -3.50 -0.79
C LEU A 53 -7.44 -3.91 -0.30
N GLU A 54 -7.18 -5.21 -0.32
CA GLU A 54 -5.84 -5.75 -0.11
C GLU A 54 -4.95 -5.46 -1.33
N LEU A 55 -3.71 -5.03 -1.07
CA LEU A 55 -2.67 -5.00 -2.10
C LEU A 55 -1.70 -6.17 -1.89
N PRO A 56 -1.16 -6.77 -2.97
CA PRO A 56 -1.40 -6.47 -4.39
C PRO A 56 -2.71 -7.07 -4.96
N GLY A 57 -3.42 -7.90 -4.20
CA GLY A 57 -4.48 -8.77 -4.74
C GLY A 57 -5.76 -8.08 -5.24
N LEU A 58 -5.99 -6.81 -4.89
CA LEU A 58 -7.21 -6.06 -5.18
C LEU A 58 -8.50 -6.76 -4.73
N VAL A 59 -8.41 -7.47 -3.61
CA VAL A 59 -9.56 -8.13 -2.98
C VAL A 59 -10.21 -7.16 -2.01
N GLU A 60 -11.52 -6.90 -2.17
CA GLU A 60 -12.28 -6.07 -1.24
C GLU A 60 -12.30 -6.71 0.16
N VAL A 61 -11.86 -5.95 1.15
CA VAL A 61 -11.82 -6.33 2.58
C VAL A 61 -13.05 -5.81 3.29
N SER A 62 -13.39 -4.55 3.04
CA SER A 62 -14.43 -3.83 3.76
C SER A 62 -14.98 -2.68 2.92
N THR A 63 -16.18 -2.24 3.27
CA THR A 63 -16.83 -1.08 2.66
C THR A 63 -17.49 -0.22 3.73
N PHE A 64 -17.45 1.09 3.52
CA PHE A 64 -18.00 2.09 4.42
C PHE A 64 -18.82 3.09 3.63
N GLU A 65 -20.07 3.29 4.02
CA GLU A 65 -20.89 4.37 3.46
C GLU A 65 -20.51 5.70 4.12
N ILE A 66 -20.20 6.71 3.31
CA ILE A 66 -19.94 8.07 3.80
C ILE A 66 -21.28 8.71 4.17
N ILE A 67 -21.44 9.01 5.45
CA ILE A 67 -22.65 9.63 5.98
C ILE A 67 -22.39 11.08 6.36
N LEU A 68 -23.16 12.00 5.76
CA LEU A 68 -23.23 13.40 6.17
C LEU A 68 -24.65 13.70 6.71
N PRO A 69 -24.80 13.97 8.02
CA PRO A 69 -26.12 14.15 8.62
C PRO A 69 -26.99 15.21 7.93
N GLY A 70 -28.12 14.77 7.37
CA GLY A 70 -29.11 15.64 6.74
C GLY A 70 -28.75 16.12 5.34
N GLN A 71 -27.76 15.52 4.69
CA GLN A 71 -27.39 15.80 3.29
C GLN A 71 -27.18 14.48 2.54
N ASP A 72 -27.59 14.44 1.27
CA ASP A 72 -27.33 13.31 0.39
C ASP A 72 -26.05 13.56 -0.41
N ILE A 73 -25.13 12.60 -0.38
CA ILE A 73 -23.91 12.59 -1.20
C ILE A 73 -24.22 11.79 -2.47
N ASN A 74 -23.99 12.41 -3.64
CA ASN A 74 -24.35 11.83 -4.93
C ASN A 74 -23.15 11.53 -5.83
N GLY A 75 -21.93 11.68 -5.30
CA GLY A 75 -20.70 11.27 -5.97
C GLY A 75 -19.48 11.67 -5.16
N VAL A 76 -18.44 10.84 -5.25
CA VAL A 76 -17.19 11.02 -4.51
C VAL A 76 -16.01 10.82 -5.44
N ARG A 77 -15.00 11.67 -5.36
CA ARG A 77 -13.76 11.54 -6.12
C ARG A 77 -12.61 12.19 -5.37
N GLY A 78 -11.37 11.94 -5.80
CA GLY A 78 -10.18 12.41 -5.12
C GLY A 78 -10.05 11.83 -3.71
N LEU A 79 -8.88 11.33 -3.38
CA LEU A 79 -8.66 10.75 -2.06
C LEU A 79 -7.24 11.06 -1.62
N ALA A 80 -7.09 11.67 -0.45
CA ALA A 80 -5.77 12.00 0.08
C ALA A 80 -5.75 11.77 1.59
N ILE A 81 -4.66 11.19 2.08
CA ILE A 81 -4.46 10.96 3.50
C ILE A 81 -3.55 12.05 4.03
N GLN A 82 -4.01 12.80 5.03
CA GLN A 82 -3.17 13.77 5.71
C GLN A 82 -2.05 13.02 6.42
N PRO A 83 -0.77 13.32 6.14
CA PRO A 83 0.31 12.52 6.67
C PRO A 83 0.31 12.53 8.20
N SER A 84 0.30 13.70 8.84
CA SER A 84 0.49 13.79 10.29
C SER A 84 -0.61 13.14 11.14
N THR A 85 -1.84 13.02 10.63
CA THR A 85 -3.00 12.55 11.39
C THR A 85 -3.55 11.22 10.89
N GLY A 86 -3.27 10.84 9.64
CA GLY A 86 -3.91 9.71 8.98
C GLY A 86 -5.37 10.00 8.57
N HIS A 87 -5.87 11.22 8.75
CA HIS A 87 -7.24 11.56 8.39
C HIS A 87 -7.40 11.61 6.88
N LEU A 88 -8.53 11.09 6.41
CA LEU A 88 -8.82 10.98 4.99
C LEU A 88 -9.58 12.22 4.51
N PHE A 89 -9.16 12.78 3.37
CA PHE A 89 -9.83 13.90 2.72
C PHE A 89 -10.31 13.48 1.34
N THR A 90 -11.52 13.92 0.99
CA THR A 90 -12.15 13.59 -0.30
C THR A 90 -13.03 14.73 -0.80
N LEU A 91 -13.40 14.67 -2.09
CA LEU A 91 -14.28 15.63 -2.75
C LEU A 91 -15.66 15.01 -2.91
N CYS A 92 -16.61 15.46 -2.10
CA CYS A 92 -17.98 14.97 -2.13
C CYS A 92 -18.91 15.95 -2.83
N PHE A 93 -19.76 15.41 -3.70
CA PHE A 93 -20.84 16.13 -4.34
C PHE A 93 -22.10 15.99 -3.49
N LEU A 94 -22.74 17.13 -3.24
CA LEU A 94 -23.99 17.18 -2.49
C LEU A 94 -25.15 17.35 -3.45
N ALA A 95 -26.20 16.53 -3.30
CA ALA A 95 -27.42 16.64 -4.09
C ALA A 95 -28.09 18.03 -3.95
N SER A 96 -27.84 18.71 -2.84
CA SER A 96 -28.33 20.06 -2.55
C SER A 96 -27.54 21.19 -3.23
N ASN A 97 -26.36 20.91 -3.80
CA ASN A 97 -25.51 21.94 -4.41
C ASN A 97 -25.88 22.20 -5.88
N PRO A 98 -26.42 23.38 -6.23
CA PRO A 98 -26.81 23.69 -7.61
C PRO A 98 -25.62 23.93 -8.55
N ASN A 99 -24.42 24.19 -8.02
CA ASN A 99 -23.26 24.57 -8.82
C ASN A 99 -22.47 23.37 -9.36
N ASN A 100 -22.83 22.14 -8.95
CA ASN A 100 -22.15 20.91 -9.33
C ASN A 100 -20.62 20.97 -9.12
N THR A 101 -20.20 21.61 -8.02
CA THR A 101 -18.80 21.63 -7.56
C THR A 101 -18.69 20.80 -6.28
N PRO A 102 -17.55 20.15 -6.02
CA PRO A 102 -17.38 19.37 -4.81
C PRO A 102 -17.23 20.27 -3.56
N PHE A 103 -17.52 19.67 -2.43
CA PHE A 103 -17.09 20.12 -1.12
C PHE A 103 -15.88 19.28 -0.69
N LEU A 104 -14.86 19.95 -0.15
CA LEU A 104 -13.80 19.26 0.56
C LEU A 104 -14.38 18.75 1.87
N MET A 105 -14.22 17.45 2.12
CA MET A 105 -14.66 16.81 3.36
C MET A 105 -13.52 16.02 3.97
N GLU A 106 -13.51 16.01 5.29
CA GLU A 106 -12.68 15.16 6.12
C GLU A 106 -13.53 13.96 6.56
N ILE A 107 -13.02 12.75 6.37
CA ILE A 107 -13.72 11.51 6.69
C ILE A 107 -13.07 10.86 7.90
N ASP A 108 -13.88 10.61 8.93
CA ASP A 108 -13.52 9.77 10.06
C ASP A 108 -13.79 8.30 9.68
N LEU A 109 -12.71 7.57 9.38
CA LEU A 109 -12.79 6.15 9.00
C LEU A 109 -13.31 5.25 10.14
N LEU A 110 -13.19 5.66 11.41
CA LEU A 110 -13.67 4.85 12.53
C LEU A 110 -15.19 4.93 12.66
N ASN A 111 -15.76 6.10 12.40
CA ASN A 111 -17.19 6.37 12.58
C ASN A 111 -17.97 6.48 11.26
N ALA A 112 -17.29 6.35 10.11
CA ALA A 112 -17.84 6.53 8.77
C ALA A 112 -18.62 7.86 8.59
N SER A 113 -18.21 8.90 9.34
CA SER A 113 -18.86 10.20 9.33
C SER A 113 -18.00 11.22 8.58
N ALA A 114 -18.65 12.03 7.74
CA ALA A 114 -18.01 13.14 7.06
C ALA A 114 -18.18 14.46 7.81
N LEU A 115 -17.12 15.27 7.85
CA LEU A 115 -17.14 16.66 8.25
C LEU A 115 -16.89 17.55 7.03
N ILE A 116 -17.75 18.55 6.82
CA ILE A 116 -17.53 19.55 5.78
C ILE A 116 -16.39 20.47 6.20
N VAL A 117 -15.32 20.51 5.40
CA VAL A 117 -14.29 21.55 5.50
C VAL A 117 -14.78 22.82 4.82
N GLY A 118 -15.27 22.71 3.59
CA GLY A 118 -15.92 23.81 2.89
C GLY A 118 -16.02 23.60 1.37
N PRO A 119 -16.62 24.56 0.65
CA PRO A 119 -16.80 24.46 -0.79
C PRO A 119 -15.46 24.60 -1.52
N ALA A 120 -15.15 23.67 -2.41
CA ALA A 120 -13.93 23.73 -3.20
C ALA A 120 -13.99 24.76 -4.34
N VAL A 121 -15.21 25.25 -4.66
CA VAL A 121 -15.59 26.29 -5.63
C VAL A 121 -15.15 26.10 -7.09
N LEU A 122 -14.22 25.19 -7.37
CA LEU A 122 -13.80 24.75 -8.70
C LEU A 122 -14.04 23.23 -8.85
N ASP A 123 -14.00 22.75 -10.08
CA ASP A 123 -14.23 21.36 -10.44
C ASP A 123 -12.98 20.48 -10.18
N PHE A 124 -12.54 20.39 -8.92
CA PHE A 124 -11.39 19.57 -8.50
C PHE A 124 -11.65 18.08 -8.70
N VAL A 125 -10.78 17.37 -9.42
CA VAL A 125 -10.96 15.95 -9.74
C VAL A 125 -10.13 15.03 -8.85
N ASP A 126 -8.99 15.51 -8.35
CA ASP A 126 -8.08 14.71 -7.55
C ASP A 126 -7.32 15.54 -6.51
N LEU A 127 -6.78 14.86 -5.50
CA LEU A 127 -6.15 15.44 -4.31
C LEU A 127 -4.84 14.74 -3.97
N ALA A 128 -3.85 15.50 -3.47
CA ALA A 128 -2.63 14.92 -2.90
C ALA A 128 -2.08 15.79 -1.77
N PHE A 129 -1.58 15.16 -0.72
CA PHE A 129 -0.81 15.84 0.33
C PHE A 129 0.69 15.75 0.04
N ASP A 130 1.45 16.81 0.32
CA ASP A 130 2.90 16.68 0.54
C ASP A 130 3.20 16.21 1.97
N LEU A 131 4.49 15.95 2.24
CA LEU A 131 4.95 15.51 3.57
C LEU A 131 4.82 16.56 4.68
N ASP A 132 4.66 17.83 4.31
CA ASP A 132 4.47 18.92 5.27
C ASP A 132 2.97 19.09 5.65
N GLY A 133 2.08 18.36 4.96
CA GLY A 133 0.63 18.37 5.19
C GLY A 133 -0.11 19.46 4.41
N THR A 134 0.51 20.02 3.37
CA THR A 134 -0.15 20.92 2.41
C THR A 134 -1.02 20.08 1.48
N LEU A 135 -2.30 20.41 1.36
CA LEU A 135 -3.22 19.75 0.45
C LEU A 135 -3.21 20.46 -0.90
N TYR A 136 -2.94 19.70 -1.96
CA TYR A 136 -3.07 20.15 -3.33
C TYR A 136 -4.26 19.51 -4.02
N GLY A 137 -4.84 20.22 -4.97
CA GLY A 137 -5.88 19.72 -5.86
C GLY A 137 -5.61 20.11 -7.30
N VAL A 138 -6.06 19.25 -8.23
CA VAL A 138 -6.09 19.53 -9.66
C VAL A 138 -7.53 19.55 -10.15
N THR A 139 -7.90 20.51 -11.00
CA THR A 139 -9.23 20.57 -11.61
C THR A 139 -9.34 19.69 -12.83
N SER A 140 -10.56 19.43 -13.29
CA SER A 140 -10.78 18.97 -14.65
C SER A 140 -10.21 19.98 -15.66
N THR A 141 -9.89 19.49 -16.85
CA THR A 141 -9.43 20.35 -17.94
C THR A 141 -10.57 21.25 -18.43
N ASP A 142 -10.35 22.56 -18.42
CA ASP A 142 -11.27 23.52 -19.01
C ASP A 142 -11.27 23.37 -20.54
N THR A 143 -12.42 23.03 -21.10
CA THR A 143 -12.58 22.75 -22.55
C THR A 143 -12.36 23.95 -23.47
N ALA A 144 -12.36 25.18 -22.95
CA ALA A 144 -12.15 26.39 -23.75
C ALA A 144 -10.67 26.78 -23.79
N THR A 145 -9.92 26.51 -22.72
CA THR A 145 -8.51 26.89 -22.55
C THR A 145 -7.55 25.72 -22.69
N ASN A 146 -8.04 24.48 -22.56
CA ASN A 146 -7.26 23.25 -22.45
C ASN A 146 -6.25 23.29 -21.29
N LEU A 147 -6.67 23.89 -20.18
CA LEU A 147 -5.88 24.05 -18.97
C LEU A 147 -6.57 23.38 -17.78
N ALA A 148 -5.79 22.71 -16.94
CA ALA A 148 -6.23 22.22 -15.63
C ALA A 148 -5.57 23.03 -14.53
N GLN A 149 -6.33 23.56 -13.58
CA GLN A 149 -5.80 24.43 -12.53
C GLN A 149 -5.20 23.58 -11.41
N PHE A 150 -3.98 23.92 -10.99
CA PHE A 150 -3.31 23.34 -9.84
C PHE A 150 -3.31 24.33 -8.69
N CYS A 151 -3.90 23.93 -7.55
CA CYS A 151 -4.14 24.81 -6.41
C CYS A 151 -3.72 24.14 -5.10
N GLU A 152 -3.34 24.96 -4.13
CA GLU A 152 -3.40 24.57 -2.72
C GLU A 152 -4.84 24.72 -2.21
N LEU A 153 -5.34 23.75 -1.43
CA LEU A 153 -6.65 23.81 -0.80
C LEU A 153 -6.53 24.07 0.70
N SER A 154 -7.33 25.01 1.20
CA SER A 154 -7.38 25.29 2.63
C SER A 154 -8.09 24.16 3.40
N LEU A 155 -7.41 23.57 4.37
CA LEU A 155 -8.01 22.64 5.35
C LEU A 155 -8.97 23.32 6.35
N ILE A 156 -9.18 24.64 6.24
CA ILE A 156 -10.08 25.40 7.11
C ILE A 156 -11.33 25.84 6.35
N THR A 157 -11.18 26.25 5.08
CA THR A 157 -12.29 26.81 4.29
C THR A 157 -12.69 25.95 3.10
N GLY A 158 -11.89 24.95 2.73
CA GLY A 158 -12.00 24.19 1.48
C GLY A 158 -11.63 24.99 0.23
N GLY A 159 -11.40 26.30 0.35
CA GLY A 159 -11.19 27.19 -0.78
C GLY A 159 -9.80 27.06 -1.41
N PRO A 160 -9.68 27.26 -2.73
CA PRO A 160 -8.43 27.12 -3.46
C PRO A 160 -7.58 28.40 -3.47
N SER A 161 -6.27 28.22 -3.43
CA SER A 161 -5.25 29.22 -3.74
C SER A 161 -4.50 28.78 -5.00
N PRO A 162 -4.72 29.45 -6.16
CA PRO A 162 -4.10 29.04 -7.42
C PRO A 162 -2.57 29.11 -7.39
N ILE A 163 -1.91 28.07 -7.91
CA ILE A 163 -0.45 27.99 -8.04
C ILE A 163 -0.05 28.21 -9.51
N CYS A 164 -0.59 27.39 -10.41
CA CYS A 164 -0.36 27.44 -11.86
C CYS A 164 -1.38 26.58 -12.60
N ASP A 165 -1.30 26.54 -13.93
CA ASP A 165 -2.15 25.69 -14.75
C ASP A 165 -1.30 24.65 -15.52
N PHE A 166 -1.72 23.39 -15.50
CA PHE A 166 -1.18 22.33 -16.34
C PHE A 166 -1.71 22.48 -17.78
N PRO A 167 -0.83 22.49 -18.80
CA PRO A 167 -1.26 22.64 -20.19
C PRO A 167 -1.64 21.31 -20.85
N GLY A 168 -2.55 21.38 -21.82
CA GLY A 168 -2.64 20.41 -22.91
C GLY A 168 -3.34 19.10 -22.60
N GLY A 169 -4.20 19.05 -21.59
CA GLY A 169 -5.04 17.87 -21.34
C GLY A 169 -6.17 17.74 -22.36
N ASP A 170 -6.52 16.51 -22.73
CA ASP A 170 -7.82 16.17 -23.33
C ASP A 170 -8.76 15.51 -22.29
N GLY A 171 -8.59 15.89 -21.02
CA GLY A 171 -9.29 15.34 -19.86
C GLY A 171 -8.44 14.36 -19.04
N GLY A 172 -9.02 13.77 -17.99
CA GLY A 172 -8.36 12.74 -17.18
C GLY A 172 -7.21 13.28 -16.34
N GLU A 173 -7.45 14.31 -15.53
CA GLU A 173 -6.39 14.90 -14.68
C GLU A 173 -6.30 14.16 -13.35
N SER A 174 -5.08 13.89 -12.90
CA SER A 174 -4.81 13.27 -11.60
C SER A 174 -3.42 13.63 -11.10
N ILE A 175 -3.24 13.69 -9.78
CA ILE A 175 -1.98 14.05 -9.15
C ILE A 175 -1.63 13.06 -8.05
N GLY A 176 -0.34 12.80 -7.88
CA GLY A 176 0.17 11.97 -6.80
C GLY A 176 1.47 12.55 -6.26
N PHE A 177 1.59 12.64 -4.94
CA PHE A 177 2.84 13.02 -4.30
C PHE A 177 3.60 11.76 -3.91
N LYS A 178 4.84 11.63 -4.38
CA LYS A 178 5.69 10.48 -4.10
C LYS A 178 6.56 10.72 -2.88
N GLU A 179 6.43 9.87 -1.86
CA GLU A 179 7.14 10.05 -0.59
C GLU A 179 8.66 9.91 -0.75
N SER A 180 9.11 8.94 -1.55
CA SER A 180 10.52 8.55 -1.65
C SER A 180 11.41 9.63 -2.28
N ASP A 181 10.89 10.39 -3.25
CA ASP A 181 11.61 11.46 -3.95
C ASP A 181 11.10 12.87 -3.64
N GLN A 182 10.04 12.98 -2.84
CA GLN A 182 9.41 14.22 -2.38
C GLN A 182 8.93 15.11 -3.53
N ARG A 183 8.32 14.50 -4.55
CA ARG A 183 7.86 15.22 -5.75
C ARG A 183 6.41 14.94 -6.06
N LEU A 184 5.77 15.96 -6.62
CA LEU A 184 4.47 15.82 -7.27
C LEU A 184 4.66 15.22 -8.67
N TYR A 185 3.83 14.24 -8.97
CA TYR A 185 3.62 13.67 -10.28
C TYR A 185 2.22 14.01 -10.75
N HIS A 186 2.08 14.18 -12.05
CA HIS A 186 0.87 14.55 -12.74
C HIS A 186 0.60 13.54 -13.83
N ALA A 187 -0.60 12.98 -13.86
CA ALA A 187 -1.08 12.16 -14.96
C ALA A 187 -2.26 12.85 -15.62
N ALA A 188 -2.23 12.89 -16.95
CA ALA A 188 -3.27 13.55 -17.74
C ALA A 188 -3.59 12.72 -18.98
N GLY A 189 -4.83 12.81 -19.46
CA GLY A 189 -5.19 12.47 -20.82
C GLY A 189 -6.24 11.37 -20.96
N THR A 190 -6.83 11.33 -22.16
CA THR A 190 -7.75 10.29 -22.65
C THR A 190 -7.23 9.61 -23.91
N SER A 191 -6.79 10.40 -24.88
CA SER A 191 -6.21 9.94 -26.16
C SER A 191 -4.73 10.29 -26.29
N ASP A 192 -4.26 11.28 -25.53
CA ASP A 192 -2.84 11.63 -25.38
C ASP A 192 -2.46 11.52 -23.90
N VAL A 193 -2.23 10.29 -23.44
CA VAL A 193 -1.93 10.02 -22.04
C VAL A 193 -0.49 10.39 -21.72
N ARG A 194 -0.32 11.20 -20.69
CA ARG A 194 0.96 11.71 -20.21
C ARG A 194 1.14 11.35 -18.75
N PHE A 195 2.35 10.95 -18.41
CA PHE A 195 2.80 10.82 -17.03
C PHE A 195 3.98 11.72 -16.84
N GLU A 196 3.86 12.69 -15.94
CA GLU A 196 4.80 13.78 -15.87
C GLU A 196 5.22 14.03 -14.42
N ARG A 197 6.43 14.58 -14.27
CA ARG A 197 6.93 15.06 -12.98
C ARG A 197 7.36 16.50 -13.09
N GLU A 198 7.46 17.19 -11.96
CA GLU A 198 7.99 18.54 -11.90
C GLU A 198 9.36 18.66 -12.61
N ASN A 199 9.53 19.72 -13.41
CA ASN A 199 10.81 20.14 -13.97
C ASN A 199 11.52 21.09 -12.99
N PRO A 200 12.63 20.68 -12.35
CA PRO A 200 13.33 21.54 -11.39
C PRO A 200 13.93 22.82 -12.00
N THR A 201 14.05 22.87 -13.33
CA THR A 201 14.53 24.03 -14.10
C THR A 201 13.41 24.79 -14.80
N GLY A 202 12.16 24.39 -14.54
CA GLY A 202 10.97 25.00 -15.09
C GLY A 202 10.71 26.41 -14.54
N THR A 203 9.77 27.11 -15.17
CA THR A 203 9.38 28.47 -14.79
C THR A 203 8.25 28.51 -13.77
N SER A 204 7.63 27.36 -13.46
CA SER A 204 6.52 27.19 -12.53
C SER A 204 6.44 25.73 -12.05
N ALA A 205 5.65 25.46 -11.00
CA ALA A 205 5.38 24.10 -10.52
C ALA A 205 4.70 23.20 -11.57
N CYS A 206 3.98 23.79 -12.53
CA CYS A 206 3.33 23.09 -13.65
C CYS A 206 4.24 22.97 -14.88
N SER A 207 5.51 23.37 -14.76
CA SER A 207 6.51 23.05 -15.78
C SER A 207 6.95 21.61 -15.55
N THR A 208 6.62 20.71 -16.47
CA THR A 208 6.81 19.27 -16.26
C THR A 208 7.83 18.64 -17.22
N ILE A 209 8.27 17.44 -16.88
CA ILE A 209 9.05 16.53 -17.73
C ILE A 209 8.23 15.26 -17.92
N ASN A 210 7.98 14.90 -19.18
CA ASN A 210 7.28 13.66 -19.50
C ASN A 210 8.14 12.44 -19.17
N ILE A 211 7.51 11.43 -18.58
CA ILE A 211 8.05 10.12 -18.29
C ILE A 211 7.49 9.19 -19.37
N ASP A 212 8.38 8.53 -20.11
CA ASP A 212 7.98 7.75 -21.27
C ASP A 212 7.23 6.49 -20.85
N ILE A 213 5.93 6.47 -21.15
CA ILE A 213 5.04 5.31 -21.01
C ILE A 213 4.59 4.81 -22.39
N SER A 214 5.24 5.23 -23.47
CA SER A 214 4.88 4.82 -24.82
C SER A 214 5.07 3.31 -25.02
N GLY A 215 4.16 2.68 -25.76
CA GLY A 215 4.17 1.23 -25.96
C GLY A 215 3.68 0.41 -24.75
N THR A 216 3.23 1.07 -23.67
CA THR A 216 2.59 0.41 -22.53
C THR A 216 1.07 0.42 -22.66
N PRO A 217 0.33 -0.40 -21.88
CA PRO A 217 -1.14 -0.35 -21.83
C PRO A 217 -1.74 0.98 -21.32
N LEU A 218 -0.91 1.87 -20.76
CA LEU A 218 -1.31 3.19 -20.28
C LEU A 218 -1.18 4.28 -21.35
N ALA A 219 -0.62 3.98 -22.52
CA ALA A 219 -0.43 4.96 -23.58
C ALA A 219 -1.75 5.46 -24.22
N ASP A 220 -2.89 4.84 -23.89
CA ASP A 220 -4.22 5.24 -24.30
C ASP A 220 -5.21 5.12 -23.12
N GLY A 221 -6.40 5.69 -23.28
CA GLY A 221 -7.53 5.62 -22.35
C GLY A 221 -7.43 6.59 -21.18
N ARG A 222 -8.59 6.97 -20.65
CA ARG A 222 -8.67 8.05 -19.67
C ARG A 222 -7.99 7.69 -18.35
N VAL A 223 -7.18 8.61 -17.84
CA VAL A 223 -6.68 8.55 -16.47
C VAL A 223 -7.82 8.86 -15.50
N ASP A 224 -8.06 7.96 -14.57
CA ASP A 224 -9.05 8.16 -13.50
C ASP A 224 -8.41 8.69 -12.23
N ALA A 225 -7.32 8.04 -11.79
CA ALA A 225 -6.61 8.39 -10.57
C ALA A 225 -5.24 7.73 -10.50
N ILE A 226 -4.27 8.40 -9.88
CA ILE A 226 -2.98 7.86 -9.46
C ILE A 226 -2.80 8.08 -7.96
N CYS A 227 -2.06 7.20 -7.30
CA CYS A 227 -1.60 7.45 -5.93
C CYS A 227 -0.26 6.75 -5.69
N ASP A 228 0.56 7.29 -4.78
CA ASP A 228 1.80 6.64 -4.39
C ASP A 228 1.52 5.36 -3.59
N TRP A 229 2.32 4.32 -3.84
CA TRP A 229 2.38 3.12 -3.03
C TRP A 229 3.77 3.07 -2.37
N PRO A 230 3.90 3.61 -1.14
CA PRO A 230 5.20 3.89 -0.55
C PRO A 230 6.06 2.65 -0.30
N SER A 231 5.46 1.50 0.02
CA SER A 231 6.23 0.27 0.32
C SER A 231 6.90 -0.33 -0.91
N GLU A 232 6.31 -0.16 -2.09
CA GLU A 232 6.84 -0.70 -3.36
C GLU A 232 7.62 0.34 -4.16
N ASP A 233 7.63 1.60 -3.73
CA ASP A 233 8.18 2.74 -4.48
C ASP A 233 7.58 2.88 -5.90
N LEU A 234 6.31 2.49 -6.06
CA LEU A 234 5.55 2.57 -7.32
C LEU A 234 4.34 3.50 -7.16
N PHE A 235 3.75 3.91 -8.28
CA PHE A 235 2.41 4.46 -8.31
C PHE A 235 1.40 3.37 -8.61
N LEU A 236 0.23 3.45 -7.99
CA LEU A 236 -0.97 2.80 -8.48
C LEU A 236 -1.64 3.71 -9.48
N TRP A 237 -2.09 3.14 -10.60
CA TRP A 237 -2.74 3.86 -11.68
C TRP A 237 -4.05 3.20 -12.04
N LYS A 238 -5.15 3.92 -11.82
CA LYS A 238 -6.47 3.54 -12.29
C LYS A 238 -6.74 4.19 -13.65
N LYS A 239 -7.08 3.35 -14.62
CA LYS A 239 -7.43 3.74 -15.98
C LYS A 239 -8.89 3.40 -16.28
N GLU A 240 -9.58 4.27 -17.01
CA GLU A 240 -10.93 4.01 -17.52
C GLU A 240 -10.90 3.10 -18.77
N GLY A 241 -11.80 2.13 -18.86
CA GLY A 241 -11.87 1.19 -19.99
C GLY A 241 -12.86 0.04 -19.77
N SER A 242 -12.91 -0.92 -20.71
CA SER A 242 -13.67 -2.16 -20.53
C SER A 242 -12.97 -3.03 -19.47
N GLY A 243 -13.43 -2.90 -18.23
CA GLY A 243 -12.76 -3.41 -17.03
C GLY A 243 -12.06 -2.27 -16.30
N SER A 244 -12.27 -2.16 -14.99
CA SER A 244 -11.65 -1.16 -14.12
C SER A 244 -10.17 -1.47 -13.90
N ASN A 245 -9.38 -1.40 -14.98
CA ASN A 245 -8.01 -1.86 -15.05
C ASN A 245 -7.09 -1.01 -14.16
N PHE A 246 -6.17 -1.72 -13.50
CA PHE A 246 -5.30 -1.18 -12.48
C PHE A 246 -3.86 -1.62 -12.76
N PHE A 247 -2.94 -0.67 -12.69
CA PHE A 247 -1.54 -0.86 -13.04
C PHE A 247 -0.63 -0.33 -11.93
N THR A 248 0.58 -0.88 -11.85
CA THR A 248 1.68 -0.23 -11.14
C THR A 248 2.55 0.51 -12.15
N VAL A 249 3.07 1.67 -11.76
CA VAL A 249 3.91 2.53 -12.60
C VAL A 249 5.12 3.02 -11.82
N SER A 250 6.33 2.78 -12.34
CA SER A 250 7.54 3.32 -11.73
C SER A 250 7.79 4.78 -12.12
N SER A 251 8.62 5.49 -11.35
CA SER A 251 9.06 6.86 -11.66
C SER A 251 9.88 6.97 -12.97
N THR A 252 10.23 5.85 -13.57
CA THR A 252 10.92 5.75 -14.86
C THR A 252 10.02 5.27 -16.01
N GLY A 253 8.73 5.06 -15.77
CA GLY A 253 7.75 4.64 -16.79
C GLY A 253 7.62 3.13 -17.00
N GLY A 254 8.15 2.31 -16.08
CA GLY A 254 7.90 0.86 -16.08
C GLY A 254 6.46 0.60 -15.66
N VAL A 255 5.71 -0.17 -16.44
CA VAL A 255 4.27 -0.42 -16.22
C VAL A 255 4.01 -1.91 -16.11
N GLU A 256 3.33 -2.33 -15.03
CA GLU A 256 2.86 -3.70 -14.85
C GLU A 256 1.36 -3.72 -14.56
N SER A 257 0.66 -4.73 -15.09
CA SER A 257 -0.77 -4.91 -14.83
C SER A 257 -0.97 -5.55 -13.47
N LEU A 258 -1.75 -4.92 -12.59
CA LEU A 258 -2.10 -5.46 -11.28
C LEU A 258 -3.41 -6.25 -11.31
N GLY A 259 -4.37 -5.82 -12.14
CA GLY A 259 -5.65 -6.49 -12.28
C GLY A 259 -6.77 -5.53 -12.65
N SER A 260 -7.99 -5.84 -12.24
CA SER A 260 -9.16 -4.97 -12.41
C SER A 260 -9.99 -4.91 -11.14
N LEU A 261 -10.50 -3.74 -10.81
CA LEU A 261 -11.52 -3.58 -9.77
C LEU A 261 -12.88 -4.08 -10.29
N ASP A 262 -13.78 -4.42 -9.36
CA ASP A 262 -15.18 -4.73 -9.66
C ASP A 262 -16.08 -3.48 -9.67
N HIS A 263 -15.52 -2.31 -9.40
CA HIS A 263 -16.18 -1.01 -9.38
C HIS A 263 -15.33 0.07 -10.08
N PRO A 264 -15.92 1.20 -10.52
CA PRO A 264 -15.16 2.39 -10.94
C PRO A 264 -14.45 3.02 -9.73
N ALA A 265 -13.30 3.66 -9.94
CA ALA A 265 -12.58 4.37 -8.89
C ALA A 265 -12.09 5.72 -9.43
N ASN A 266 -12.49 6.81 -8.78
CA ASN A 266 -12.16 8.19 -9.12
C ASN A 266 -11.33 8.89 -8.03
N GLY A 267 -10.89 8.14 -7.03
CA GLY A 267 -9.93 8.59 -6.02
C GLY A 267 -9.30 7.36 -5.36
N LEU A 268 -8.00 7.44 -5.11
CA LEU A 268 -7.20 6.35 -4.56
C LEU A 268 -6.34 6.86 -3.40
N ALA A 269 -6.23 6.09 -2.33
CA ALA A 269 -5.26 6.38 -1.28
C ALA A 269 -4.74 5.09 -0.65
N VAL A 270 -3.42 4.97 -0.50
CA VAL A 270 -2.79 3.82 0.15
C VAL A 270 -2.51 4.14 1.60
N VAL A 271 -3.02 3.29 2.50
CA VAL A 271 -2.66 3.30 3.92
C VAL A 271 -1.64 2.18 4.14
N VAL A 272 -0.50 2.53 4.74
CA VAL A 272 0.50 1.55 5.19
C VAL A 272 0.35 1.35 6.69
N ILE A 273 -0.10 0.17 7.09
CA ILE A 273 -0.41 -0.14 8.48
C ILE A 273 0.75 -0.95 9.06
N ALA A 274 1.34 -0.44 10.15
CA ALA A 274 2.23 -1.24 10.98
C ALA A 274 1.40 -2.30 11.71
N THR A 275 1.69 -3.55 11.42
CA THR A 275 1.09 -4.69 12.10
C THR A 275 2.21 -5.44 12.81
N PRO A 276 1.92 -6.10 13.95
CA PRO A 276 2.78 -7.20 14.37
C PRO A 276 2.92 -8.10 13.15
N CYS A 277 4.14 -8.47 12.79
CA CYS A 277 4.28 -9.53 11.80
C CYS A 277 3.36 -10.69 12.23
N PRO A 278 2.59 -11.29 11.30
CA PRO A 278 2.12 -12.65 11.53
C PRO A 278 3.35 -13.40 12.05
N PRO A 279 3.27 -14.20 13.13
CA PRO A 279 4.44 -14.87 13.66
C PRO A 279 5.21 -15.48 12.49
N SER A 280 6.36 -14.89 12.17
CA SER A 280 7.17 -15.21 10.99
C SER A 280 7.83 -16.58 11.12
N ASP A 281 7.56 -17.25 12.24
CA ASP A 281 8.28 -18.39 12.74
C ASP A 281 7.32 -19.58 12.90
N LEU A 282 6.17 -19.58 12.21
CA LEU A 282 5.45 -20.83 12.01
C LEU A 282 6.17 -21.61 10.92
N PHE A 283 6.85 -22.67 11.34
CA PHE A 283 7.53 -23.60 10.45
C PHE A 283 7.24 -25.03 10.87
N LEU A 284 7.62 -25.95 9.99
CA LEU A 284 7.62 -27.37 10.28
C LEU A 284 9.08 -27.82 10.44
N ARG A 285 9.49 -28.17 11.66
CA ARG A 285 10.87 -28.62 11.91
C ARG A 285 11.14 -29.89 11.11
N GLY A 286 12.22 -29.87 10.32
CA GLY A 286 12.56 -30.92 9.37
C GLY A 286 12.12 -30.69 7.93
N ASP A 287 11.35 -29.63 7.62
CA ASP A 287 11.00 -29.20 6.26
C ASP A 287 12.05 -28.20 5.74
N ALA A 288 13.17 -28.72 5.23
CA ALA A 288 14.29 -27.90 4.80
C ALA A 288 14.12 -27.35 3.38
N ASN A 289 13.22 -27.92 2.57
CA ASN A 289 12.96 -27.45 1.21
C ASN A 289 11.69 -26.58 1.09
N GLY A 290 10.90 -26.46 2.17
CA GLY A 290 9.72 -25.61 2.28
C GLY A 290 8.48 -26.17 1.59
N ASP A 291 8.40 -27.49 1.36
CA ASP A 291 7.29 -28.14 0.65
C ASP A 291 6.18 -28.70 1.58
N LEU A 292 6.29 -28.44 2.88
CA LEU A 292 5.42 -28.91 3.97
C LEU A 292 5.43 -30.42 4.20
N GLY A 293 6.38 -31.15 3.60
CA GLY A 293 6.52 -32.59 3.76
C GLY A 293 7.88 -32.98 4.32
N VAL A 294 7.95 -33.37 5.60
CA VAL A 294 9.22 -33.84 6.21
C VAL A 294 9.61 -35.23 5.71
N ASN A 295 10.60 -35.30 4.82
CA ASN A 295 11.03 -36.53 4.17
C ASN A 295 12.52 -36.54 3.77
N ILE A 296 12.93 -37.50 2.93
CA ILE A 296 14.35 -37.63 2.51
C ILE A 296 14.81 -36.48 1.61
N ALA A 297 13.89 -35.82 0.90
CA ALA A 297 14.18 -34.68 0.04
C ALA A 297 14.77 -33.51 0.85
N ASP A 298 14.30 -33.29 2.08
CA ASP A 298 14.78 -32.27 2.99
C ASP A 298 16.24 -32.49 3.39
N ALA A 299 16.59 -33.72 3.77
CA ALA A 299 17.96 -34.07 4.10
C ALA A 299 18.91 -33.84 2.90
N VAL A 300 18.45 -34.16 1.68
CA VAL A 300 19.23 -33.92 0.46
C VAL A 300 19.34 -32.43 0.15
N PHE A 301 18.26 -31.67 0.30
CA PHE A 301 18.23 -30.23 0.08
C PHE A 301 19.18 -29.52 1.05
N LEU A 302 19.09 -29.84 2.34
CA LEU A 302 19.95 -29.29 3.39
C LEU A 302 21.44 -29.57 3.11
N LEU A 303 21.80 -30.80 2.77
CA LEU A 303 23.18 -31.15 2.44
C LEU A 303 23.70 -30.43 1.18
N ASN A 304 22.83 -30.25 0.17
CA ASN A 304 23.20 -29.46 -1.01
C ASN A 304 23.43 -28.00 -0.63
N SER A 305 22.53 -27.41 0.18
CA SER A 305 22.65 -26.04 0.66
C SER A 305 23.96 -25.80 1.43
N LEU A 306 24.35 -26.75 2.28
CA LEU A 306 25.55 -26.66 3.11
C LEU A 306 26.86 -26.88 2.35
N PHE A 307 26.89 -27.73 1.32
CA PHE A 307 28.15 -28.24 0.74
C PHE A 307 28.32 -28.06 -0.77
N VAL A 308 27.27 -27.70 -1.52
CA VAL A 308 27.36 -27.55 -2.98
C VAL A 308 27.39 -26.06 -3.35
N PRO A 309 28.52 -25.55 -3.87
CA PRO A 309 28.61 -24.16 -4.26
C PRO A 309 27.56 -23.78 -5.32
N GLY A 310 26.78 -22.73 -5.05
CA GLY A 310 25.74 -22.22 -5.96
C GLY A 310 24.39 -22.93 -5.82
N SER A 311 24.22 -23.84 -4.86
CA SER A 311 22.90 -24.36 -4.49
C SER A 311 22.07 -23.31 -3.74
N PRO A 312 20.72 -23.39 -3.79
CA PRO A 312 19.84 -22.53 -3.00
C PRO A 312 20.09 -22.64 -1.49
N GLU A 313 19.90 -21.53 -0.78
CA GLU A 313 19.90 -21.48 0.69
C GLU A 313 18.61 -22.10 1.26
N VAL A 314 18.67 -22.52 2.53
CA VAL A 314 17.50 -23.05 3.24
C VAL A 314 16.46 -21.93 3.42
N PRO A 315 15.20 -22.11 2.96
CA PRO A 315 14.16 -21.08 3.05
C PRO A 315 13.84 -20.66 4.49
N CYS A 316 13.89 -21.62 5.42
CA CYS A 316 13.79 -21.37 6.85
C CYS A 316 14.92 -22.10 7.61
N SER A 317 15.76 -21.34 8.30
CA SER A 317 16.88 -21.90 9.07
C SER A 317 16.40 -22.71 10.27
N ASP A 318 15.32 -22.29 10.94
CA ASP A 318 14.70 -23.05 12.04
C ASP A 318 14.14 -24.40 11.58
N GLY A 319 13.58 -24.45 10.37
CA GLY A 319 13.14 -25.70 9.74
C GLY A 319 14.29 -26.63 9.38
N GLY A 320 15.46 -26.06 9.08
CA GLY A 320 16.69 -26.77 8.78
C GLY A 320 17.50 -27.22 10.00
N ASP A 321 17.33 -26.56 11.16
CA ASP A 321 17.88 -27.00 12.44
C ASP A 321 16.98 -28.09 13.05
N VAL A 322 17.16 -29.30 12.53
CA VAL A 322 16.29 -30.44 12.85
C VAL A 322 16.56 -30.98 14.25
N ASN A 323 17.77 -30.76 14.80
CA ASN A 323 18.12 -31.24 16.12
C ASN A 323 17.89 -30.20 17.24
N ASP A 324 17.55 -28.95 16.86
CA ASP A 324 17.20 -27.84 17.74
C ASP A 324 18.36 -27.45 18.69
N ASP A 325 19.58 -27.36 18.12
CA ASP A 325 20.81 -26.98 18.86
C ASP A 325 21.28 -25.54 18.62
N GLY A 326 20.54 -24.77 17.82
CA GLY A 326 20.83 -23.39 17.43
C GLY A 326 21.91 -23.26 16.37
N GLY A 327 22.09 -24.30 15.55
CA GLY A 327 23.19 -24.42 14.61
C GLY A 327 22.85 -25.23 13.37
N LEU A 328 22.62 -24.55 12.25
CA LEU A 328 22.38 -25.20 10.96
C LEU A 328 23.64 -25.87 10.37
N ASN A 329 23.75 -27.20 10.47
CA ASN A 329 24.92 -27.96 10.05
C ASN A 329 24.63 -29.42 9.63
N ILE A 330 25.68 -30.23 9.44
CA ILE A 330 25.54 -31.63 8.98
C ILE A 330 24.84 -32.53 10.00
N ALA A 331 24.90 -32.17 11.29
CA ALA A 331 24.24 -32.91 12.36
C ALA A 331 22.72 -32.97 12.15
N ASP A 332 22.13 -31.94 11.57
CA ASP A 332 20.68 -31.83 11.33
C ASP A 332 20.20 -32.80 10.24
N ALA A 333 20.95 -32.89 9.14
CA ALA A 333 20.67 -33.88 8.10
C ALA A 333 20.80 -35.32 8.65
N VAL A 334 21.78 -35.58 9.53
CA VAL A 334 21.94 -36.88 10.18
C VAL A 334 20.81 -37.15 11.18
N TYR A 335 20.40 -36.15 11.96
CA TYR A 335 19.30 -36.25 12.90
C TYR A 335 18.00 -36.57 12.18
N LEU A 336 17.70 -35.85 11.10
CA LEU A 336 16.52 -36.08 10.26
C LEU A 336 16.47 -37.49 9.70
N LEU A 337 17.56 -37.97 9.09
CA LEU A 337 17.62 -39.33 8.55
C LEU A 337 17.46 -40.41 9.64
N ASN A 338 17.99 -40.17 10.84
CA ASN A 338 17.77 -41.06 11.97
C ASN A 338 16.31 -41.07 12.41
N ALA A 339 15.66 -39.92 12.52
CA ALA A 339 14.25 -39.80 12.87
C ALA A 339 13.34 -40.49 11.83
N LEU A 340 13.67 -40.40 10.53
CA LEU A 340 12.90 -40.99 9.44
C LEU A 340 13.05 -42.52 9.31
N PHE A 341 14.26 -43.05 9.54
CA PHE A 341 14.58 -44.43 9.11
C PHE A 341 15.07 -45.38 10.21
N VAL A 342 15.46 -44.88 11.40
CA VAL A 342 15.99 -45.74 12.47
C VAL A 342 14.90 -46.01 13.51
N PRO A 343 14.42 -47.26 13.66
CA PRO A 343 13.41 -47.57 14.67
C PRO A 343 13.91 -47.27 16.09
N GLY A 344 13.15 -46.45 16.84
CA GLY A 344 13.46 -46.09 18.23
C GLY A 344 14.45 -44.93 18.39
N SER A 345 14.78 -44.20 17.33
CA SER A 345 15.46 -42.90 17.42
C SER A 345 14.55 -41.86 18.09
N SER A 346 15.16 -40.76 18.56
CA SER A 346 14.42 -39.60 19.06
C SER A 346 13.57 -39.00 17.94
N PRO A 347 12.33 -38.57 18.23
CA PRO A 347 11.52 -37.84 17.26
C PRO A 347 12.14 -36.48 16.95
N ILE A 348 11.69 -35.87 15.85
CA ILE A 348 12.00 -34.47 15.54
C ILE A 348 11.38 -33.60 16.65
N PRO A 349 12.13 -32.66 17.24
CA PRO A 349 11.60 -31.71 18.22
C PRO A 349 10.45 -30.87 17.64
N ASP A 350 9.62 -30.32 18.54
CA ASP A 350 8.57 -29.39 18.13
C ASP A 350 9.18 -28.14 17.45
N PRO A 351 8.55 -27.57 16.42
CA PRO A 351 7.23 -27.90 15.86
C PRO A 351 7.26 -29.03 14.79
N ASN A 352 6.77 -30.23 15.14
CA ASN A 352 6.58 -31.37 14.22
C ASN A 352 5.54 -32.33 14.82
N PRO A 353 4.51 -32.81 14.08
CA PRO A 353 4.33 -32.79 12.62
C PRO A 353 3.45 -31.65 12.08
N GLU A 354 2.97 -30.76 12.93
CA GLU A 354 2.22 -29.57 12.53
C GLU A 354 3.12 -28.35 12.62
N CYS A 355 2.84 -27.33 11.80
CA CYS A 355 3.54 -26.06 11.93
C CYS A 355 3.30 -25.46 13.32
N GLY A 356 4.31 -24.79 13.85
CA GLY A 356 4.24 -24.14 15.15
C GLY A 356 5.38 -23.14 15.31
N GLU A 357 5.33 -22.38 16.38
CA GLU A 357 6.42 -21.47 16.77
C GLU A 357 7.61 -22.29 17.28
N ASP A 358 8.82 -21.72 17.19
CA ASP A 358 9.99 -22.28 17.84
C ASP A 358 9.85 -22.21 19.38
N PRO A 359 9.73 -23.36 20.10
CA PRO A 359 9.64 -23.36 21.56
C PRO A 359 10.95 -22.94 22.25
N THR A 360 12.05 -22.90 21.49
CA THR A 360 13.43 -22.88 21.96
C THR A 360 14.24 -21.76 21.33
N ALA A 361 13.62 -20.58 21.21
CA ALA A 361 14.17 -19.37 20.59
C ALA A 361 15.71 -19.22 20.66
N ASP A 362 16.32 -19.16 19.49
CA ASP A 362 17.77 -18.95 19.32
C ASP A 362 18.09 -17.82 18.30
N GLY A 363 19.21 -17.92 17.58
CA GLY A 363 19.67 -16.91 16.63
C GLY A 363 19.32 -17.19 15.17
N LEU A 364 18.63 -18.29 14.90
CA LEU A 364 18.12 -18.67 13.59
C LEU A 364 16.74 -18.04 13.33
N ASP A 365 16.38 -17.95 12.05
CA ASP A 365 15.09 -17.40 11.62
C ASP A 365 14.57 -18.09 10.34
N CYS A 366 13.28 -17.89 10.06
CA CYS A 366 12.69 -18.19 8.77
C CYS A 366 12.70 -16.97 7.85
N ALA A 367 13.68 -16.86 6.95
CA ALA A 367 13.72 -15.80 5.94
C ALA A 367 12.51 -15.87 4.96
N THR A 368 12.04 -17.08 4.69
CA THR A 368 10.88 -17.41 3.85
C THR A 368 10.15 -18.61 4.44
N PRO A 369 9.30 -18.41 5.46
CA PRO A 369 8.58 -19.51 6.09
C PRO A 369 7.66 -20.19 5.07
N PRO A 370 7.52 -21.54 5.12
CA PRO A 370 6.56 -22.24 4.27
C PRO A 370 5.14 -21.77 4.58
N ALA A 371 4.22 -21.90 3.62
CA ALA A 371 2.84 -21.47 3.76
C ALA A 371 2.07 -22.42 4.71
N CYS A 372 2.35 -22.31 6.01
CA CYS A 372 1.66 -23.04 7.05
C CYS A 372 0.16 -22.67 7.06
N PRO A 373 -0.75 -23.65 7.02
CA PRO A 373 -2.20 -23.44 6.85
C PRO A 373 -2.92 -22.89 8.07
#